data_AF-A0A017HR09-F1
#
_entry.id   AF-A0A017HR09-F1
#
_cell.length_a   1.000
_cell.length_b   1.000
_cell.length_c   1.000
_cell.angle_alpha   90.00
_cell.angle_beta   90.00
_cell.angle_gamma   90.00
#
_symmetry.space_group_name_H-M   'P 1'
#
loop_
_entity.id
_entity.type
_entity.pdbx_description
1 polymer ?
#
loop_
_entity_poly.entity_id
_entity_poly.type
_entity_poly.pdbx_seq_one_letter_code
_entity_poly.pdbx_strand_id
1 'polypeptide(L)'
;MGGVNDARANPKGILVLRDYPSSAVRTDDTGPSHERVVFTLDLTSADGLFSAGQFPILSGDLVYATESRLTSTQTILSVLGNSLGIANQTVNLGD
;
A
#
# COMPACT_ATOMS: atom_id res chain seq x y z
N MET A 1 14.78 -9.04 33.34
CA MET A 1 15.10 -8.73 31.93
C MET A 1 14.00 -9.32 31.08
N GLY A 2 13.03 -8.49 30.72
CA GLY A 2 11.76 -8.88 30.13
C GLY A 2 11.94 -9.36 28.70
N GLY A 3 11.28 -10.48 28.39
CA GLY A 3 11.25 -11.05 27.05
C GLY A 3 10.77 -10.00 26.06
N VAL A 4 11.56 -9.83 25.01
CA VAL A 4 11.09 -9.30 23.74
C VAL A 4 9.81 -10.07 23.42
N ASN A 5 8.69 -9.35 23.47
CA ASN A 5 7.46 -9.80 22.84
C ASN A 5 7.75 -9.72 21.34
N ASP A 6 8.37 -10.79 20.82
CA ASP A 6 8.39 -11.12 19.40
C ASP A 6 6.93 -11.33 19.01
N ALA A 7 6.19 -10.24 18.83
CA ALA A 7 5.01 -10.24 18.01
C ALA A 7 5.49 -10.66 16.62
N ARG A 8 5.54 -11.98 16.39
CA ARG A 8 5.86 -12.58 15.10
C ARG A 8 4.72 -12.18 14.19
N ALA A 9 4.88 -11.04 13.53
CA ALA A 9 3.92 -10.57 12.55
C ALA A 9 3.69 -11.71 11.55
N ASN A 10 2.44 -12.10 11.35
CA ASN A 10 2.06 -13.07 10.32
C ASN A 10 1.32 -12.33 9.20
N PRO A 11 2.05 -11.60 8.35
CA PRO A 11 1.42 -10.80 7.31
C PRO A 11 0.70 -11.72 6.33
N LYS A 12 -0.57 -11.42 6.08
CA LYS A 12 -1.40 -12.07 5.07
C LYS A 12 -1.45 -11.29 3.77
N GLY A 13 -0.95 -10.06 3.75
CA GLY A 13 -0.82 -9.28 2.53
C GLY A 13 0.17 -8.13 2.64
N ILE A 14 0.61 -7.67 1.47
CA ILE A 14 1.47 -6.49 1.30
C ILE A 14 0.77 -5.50 0.38
N LEU A 15 0.80 -4.22 0.73
CA LEU A 15 0.46 -3.12 -0.16
C LEU A 15 1.75 -2.39 -0.55
N VAL A 16 1.92 -2.15 -1.84
CA VAL A 16 2.98 -1.29 -2.38
C VAL A 16 2.32 -0.08 -3.00
N LEU A 17 2.52 1.10 -2.40
CA LEU A 17 2.03 2.37 -2.93
C LEU A 17 3.16 3.00 -3.74
N ARG A 18 2.87 3.30 -5.00
CA ARG A 18 3.82 3.84 -5.96
C ARG A 18 3.29 5.11 -6.60
N ASP A 19 4.11 6.14 -6.57
CA ASP A 19 3.90 7.37 -7.33
C ASP A 19 4.72 7.30 -8.63
N TYR A 20 4.05 7.53 -9.75
CA TYR A 20 4.60 7.65 -11.09
C TYR A 20 4.61 9.13 -11.50
N PRO A 21 5.64 9.58 -12.24
CA PRO A 21 5.62 10.91 -12.81
C PRO A 21 4.49 11.01 -13.85
N SER A 22 3.90 12.20 -13.99
CA SER A 22 2.84 12.49 -14.97
C SER A 22 3.24 12.10 -16.41
N SER A 23 4.53 12.22 -16.74
CA SER A 23 5.10 11.82 -18.03
C SER A 23 5.08 10.32 -18.31
N ALA A 24 4.89 9.47 -17.29
CA ALA A 24 4.78 8.02 -17.42
C ALA A 24 3.32 7.54 -17.54
N VAL A 25 2.33 8.38 -17.22
CA VAL A 25 0.91 8.01 -17.27
C VAL A 25 0.48 7.83 -18.73
N ARG A 26 -0.21 6.72 -19.01
CA ARG A 26 -0.65 6.34 -20.37
C ARG A 26 -2.08 5.79 -20.35
N THR A 27 -2.81 5.98 -21.44
CA THR A 27 -4.19 5.49 -21.62
C THR A 27 -4.27 4.27 -22.54
N ASP A 28 -3.14 3.79 -23.05
CA ASP A 28 -3.02 2.69 -24.04
C ASP A 28 -2.45 1.40 -23.43
N ASP A 29 -2.49 1.28 -22.10
CA ASP A 29 -1.95 0.16 -21.32
C ASP A 29 -0.43 -0.06 -21.43
N THR A 30 0.32 0.82 -22.10
CA THR A 30 1.80 0.74 -22.17
C THR A 30 2.50 1.31 -20.92
N GLY A 31 1.72 1.88 -19.99
CA GLY A 31 2.20 2.49 -18.76
C GLY A 31 1.13 2.50 -17.68
N PRO A 32 1.42 3.05 -16.49
CA PRO A 32 0.44 3.21 -15.44
C PRO A 32 -0.73 4.10 -15.90
N SER A 33 -1.95 3.71 -15.54
CA SER A 33 -3.16 4.47 -15.85
C SER A 33 -3.35 5.70 -14.97
N HIS A 34 -2.66 5.76 -13.82
CA HIS A 34 -2.74 6.84 -12.84
C HIS A 34 -1.35 7.16 -12.28
N GLU A 35 -1.16 8.39 -11.81
CA GLU A 35 0.07 8.77 -11.11
C GLU A 35 0.25 7.98 -9.81
N ARG A 36 -0.84 7.66 -9.10
CA ARG A 36 -0.78 6.89 -7.85
C ARG A 36 -1.37 5.51 -8.06
N VAL A 37 -0.56 4.49 -7.85
CA VAL A 37 -0.97 3.09 -8.01
C VAL A 37 -0.70 2.32 -6.73
N VAL A 38 -1.64 1.48 -6.34
CA VAL A 38 -1.47 0.57 -5.21
C VAL A 38 -1.50 -0.86 -5.73
N PHE A 39 -0.42 -1.59 -5.47
CA PHE A 39 -0.32 -3.01 -5.75
C PHE A 39 -0.60 -3.80 -4.49
N THR A 40 -1.47 -4.81 -4.57
CA THR A 40 -1.78 -5.71 -3.47
C THR A 40 -1.26 -7.10 -3.75
N LEU A 41 -0.52 -7.64 -2.80
CA LEU A 41 0.03 -8.99 -2.87
C LEU A 41 -0.59 -9.81 -1.74
N ASP A 42 -1.34 -10.85 -2.09
CA ASP A 42 -1.92 -11.79 -1.15
C ASP A 42 -0.86 -12.84 -0.79
N LEU A 43 -0.54 -13.00 0.50
CA LEU A 43 0.47 -13.96 0.97
C LEU A 43 -0.17 -15.25 1.51
N THR A 44 -1.48 -15.42 1.38
CA THR A 44 -2.20 -16.59 1.91
C THR A 44 -2.12 -17.83 1.03
N SER A 45 -1.53 -17.72 -0.18
CA SER A 45 -1.26 -18.84 -1.08
C SER A 45 0.22 -18.91 -1.44
N ALA A 46 0.68 -20.08 -1.87
CA ALA A 46 2.06 -20.26 -2.35
C ALA A 46 2.35 -19.36 -3.56
N ASP A 47 1.45 -19.35 -4.56
CA ASP A 47 1.58 -18.50 -5.74
C ASP A 47 1.69 -17.01 -5.39
N GLY A 48 0.94 -16.57 -4.38
CA GLY A 48 1.00 -15.22 -3.85
C GLY A 48 2.34 -14.88 -3.19
N LEU A 49 2.89 -15.81 -2.39
CA LEU A 49 4.23 -15.68 -1.80
C LEU A 49 5.34 -15.62 -2.87
N PHE A 50 5.28 -16.47 -3.90
CA PHE A 50 6.24 -16.45 -5.00
C PHE A 50 6.10 -15.15 -5.83
N SER A 51 4.87 -14.72 -6.12
CA SER A 51 4.61 -13.46 -6.81
C SER A 51 5.16 -12.27 -6.02
N ALA A 52 5.02 -12.28 -4.69
CA ALA A 52 5.59 -11.24 -3.83
C ALA A 52 7.11 -11.22 -3.83
N GLY A 53 7.77 -12.39 -3.82
CA GLY A 53 9.22 -12.47 -3.93
C GLY A 53 9.79 -11.97 -5.27
N GLN A 54 8.98 -11.97 -6.32
CA GLN A 54 9.36 -11.52 -7.66
C GLN A 54 8.89 -10.09 -7.99
N PHE A 55 8.09 -9.48 -7.12
CA PHE A 55 7.54 -8.15 -7.38
C PHE A 55 8.65 -7.08 -7.26
N PRO A 56 8.92 -6.31 -8.32
CA PRO A 56 9.97 -5.30 -8.29
C PRO A 56 9.53 -4.12 -7.42
N ILE A 57 10.28 -3.90 -6.33
CA ILE A 57 10.18 -2.68 -5.52
C ILE A 57 11.07 -1.61 -6.13
N LEU A 58 10.51 -0.43 -6.36
CA LEU A 58 11.22 0.72 -6.88
C LEU A 58 11.59 1.68 -5.76
N SER A 59 12.58 2.53 -6.02
CA SER A 59 12.94 3.60 -5.08
C SER A 59 11.74 4.54 -4.90
N GLY A 60 11.43 4.86 -3.64
CA GLY A 60 10.28 5.71 -3.29
C GLY A 60 8.97 4.95 -3.06
N ASP A 61 8.92 3.64 -3.31
CA ASP A 61 7.75 2.84 -2.97
C ASP A 61 7.52 2.82 -1.45
N LEU A 62 6.27 3.01 -1.02
CA LEU A 62 5.84 2.76 0.35
C LEU A 62 5.29 1.34 0.45
N VAL A 63 5.91 0.52 1.31
CA VAL A 63 5.52 -0.88 1.53
C VAL A 63 4.84 -1.02 2.89
N TYR A 64 3.61 -1.53 2.90
CA TYR A 64 2.84 -1.79 4.12
C TYR A 64 2.44 -3.26 4.21
N ALA A 65 2.81 -3.92 5.30
CA ALA A 65 2.41 -5.29 5.58
C ALA A 65 1.17 -5.31 6.49
N THR A 66 0.19 -6.16 6.16
CA THR A 66 -1.02 -6.36 6.97
C THR A 66 -1.24 -7.81 7.31
N GLU A 67 -1.73 -8.09 8.52
CA GLU A 67 -2.12 -9.43 8.97
C GLU A 67 -3.53 -9.84 8.50
N SER A 68 -4.25 -8.91 7.86
CA SER A 68 -5.56 -9.15 7.26
C SER A 68 -5.43 -9.56 5.79
N ARG A 69 -6.29 -10.47 5.32
CA ARG A 69 -6.29 -10.85 3.89
C ARG A 69 -6.71 -9.66 3.04
N LEU A 70 -5.98 -9.39 1.97
CA LEU A 70 -6.31 -8.34 1.01
C LEU A 70 -7.40 -8.85 0.07
N THR A 71 -8.65 -8.77 0.51
CA THR A 71 -9.83 -9.15 -0.29
C THR A 71 -10.33 -7.93 -1.07
N SER A 72 -9.79 -7.75 -2.26
CA SER A 72 -10.28 -6.83 -3.31
C SER A 72 -10.11 -5.31 -3.10
N THR A 73 -10.00 -4.63 -4.24
CA THR A 73 -9.71 -3.21 -4.53
C THR A 73 -10.46 -2.15 -3.70
N GLN A 74 -11.52 -2.53 -2.98
CA GLN A 74 -12.41 -1.61 -2.28
C GLN A 74 -11.85 -1.12 -0.92
N THR A 75 -11.00 -1.90 -0.26
CA THR A 75 -10.48 -1.58 1.09
C THR A 75 -9.41 -0.49 1.08
N ILE A 76 -8.65 -0.37 -0.01
CA ILE A 76 -7.50 0.54 -0.11
C ILE A 76 -7.93 2.01 -0.09
N LEU A 77 -9.09 2.34 -0.69
CA LEU A 77 -9.63 3.69 -0.69
C LEU A 77 -10.02 4.18 0.71
N SER A 78 -10.39 3.26 1.62
CA SER A 78 -10.79 3.62 3.00
C SER A 78 -9.61 4.06 3.88
N VAL A 79 -8.41 3.53 3.63
CA VAL A 79 -7.20 3.88 4.39
C VAL A 79 -6.62 5.23 3.93
N LEU A 80 -6.68 5.51 2.61
CA LEU A 80 -6.20 6.77 2.04
C LEU A 80 -7.16 7.95 2.31
N GLY A 81 -8.46 7.70 2.48
CA GLY A 81 -9.42 8.73 2.89
C GLY A 81 -9.19 9.26 4.31
N ASN A 82 -8.65 8.44 5.22
CA ASN A 82 -8.48 8.82 6.62
C ASN A 82 -7.16 9.58 6.89
N SER A 83 -6.17 9.49 6.00
CA SER A 83 -4.90 10.23 6.12
C SER A 83 -4.94 11.63 5.48
N LEU A 84 -5.75 11.82 4.42
CA LEU A 84 -5.91 13.12 3.77
C LEU A 84 -6.92 14.04 4.48
N GLY A 85 -7.84 13.48 5.29
CA GLY A 85 -8.84 14.24 6.05
C GLY A 85 -8.30 14.98 7.28
N ILE A 86 -7.16 14.56 7.84
CA ILE A 86 -6.61 15.17 9.07
C ILE A 86 -5.77 16.42 8.76
N ALA A 87 -5.20 16.54 7.56
CA ALA A 87 -4.42 17.72 7.18
C ALA A 87 -5.27 19.00 7.03
N ASN A 88 -6.59 18.88 6.82
CA ASN A 88 -7.49 20.03 6.66
C ASN A 88 -8.23 20.45 7.94
N GLN A 89 -8.05 19.77 9.07
CA GLN A 89 -8.80 20.05 10.32
C GLN A 89 -8.01 20.91 11.33
N THR A 90 -6.78 21.33 11.01
CA THR A 90 -5.93 22.10 11.94
C THR A 90 -5.74 23.59 11.57
N VAL A 91 -6.45 24.11 10.56
CA VAL A 91 -6.29 25.52 10.10
C VAL A 91 -7.40 26.46 10.63
N ASN A 92 -8.36 25.98 11.41
CA ASN A 92 -9.41 26.83 12.02
C ASN A 92 -9.42 26.75 13.56
N LEU A 93 -8.27 27.01 14.18
CA LEU A 93 -8.19 27.42 15.58
C LEU A 93 -7.55 28.80 15.62
N GLY A 94 -8.34 29.77 15.19
CA GLY A 94 -8.01 31.18 15.13
C GLY A 94 -9.29 31.99 15.23
N ASP A 95 -9.88 32.01 16.42
CA ASP A 95 -10.54 33.17 17.03
C ASP A 95 -10.63 32.94 18.55
#